data_AF-A0A127SI58-F1
#
_entry.id   AF-A0A127SI58-F1
#
_cell.length_a   1.000
_cell.length_b   1.000
_cell.length_c   1.000
_cell.angle_alpha   90.00
_cell.angle_beta   90.00
_cell.angle_gamma   90.00
#
_symmetry.space_group_name_H-M   'P 1'
#
loop_
_entity.id
_entity.type
_entity.pdbx_description
1 polymer ?
#
loop_
_entity_poly.entity_id
_entity_poly.type
_entity_poly.pdbx_seq_one_letter_code
_entity_poly.pdbx_strand_id
1 'polypeptide(L)' 'MLISAVHHENGEEKLHLLMVDPHIPAGAKLY' A
#
# COMPACT_ATOMS: atom_id res chain seq x y z
N MET A 1 4.18 4.84 8.62
CA MET A 1 3.05 5.22 7.75
C MET A 1 2.72 4.02 6.88
N LEU A 2 1.45 3.63 6.75
CA LEU A 2 1.02 2.50 5.91
C LEU A 2 0.62 3.04 4.52
N ILE A 3 0.97 2.33 3.46
CA ILE A 3 0.57 2.67 2.09
C ILE A 3 -0.56 1.72 1.70
N SER A 4 -1.67 2.28 1.21
CA SER A 4 -2.81 1.52 0.74
C SER A 4 -3.36 2.07 -0.56
N ALA A 5 -3.87 1.19 -1.42
CA ALA A 5 -4.66 1.55 -2.58
C ALA A 5 -6.14 1.30 -2.30
N VAL A 6 -6.98 2.19 -2.80
CA VAL A 6 -8.45 2.04 -2.78
C VAL A 6 -8.91 1.75 -4.19
N HIS A 7 -9.76 0.73 -4.35
CA HIS A 7 -10.35 0.37 -5.62
C HIS A 7 -11.83 0.01 -5.45
N HIS A 8 -12.65 0.31 -6.46
CA HIS A 8 -14.08 -0.03 -6.48
C HIS A 8 -14.34 -1.26 -7.36
N GLU A 9 -14.75 -2.36 -6.75
CA GLU A 9 -15.15 -3.59 -7.46
C GLU A 9 -16.62 -3.88 -7.16
N ASN A 10 -17.43 -4.11 -8.20
CA ASN A 10 -18.86 -4.41 -8.09
C ASN A 10 -19.68 -3.41 -7.24
N GLY A 11 -19.24 -2.14 -7.19
CA GLY A 11 -19.89 -1.09 -6.40
C GLY A 11 -19.48 -1.06 -4.93
N GLU A 12 -18.53 -1.90 -4.51
CA GLU A 12 -17.95 -1.90 -3.16
C GLU A 12 -16.54 -1.33 -3.13
N GLU A 13 -16.21 -0.58 -2.09
CA GLU A 13 -14.86 -0.10 -1.82
C GLU A 13 -14.00 -1.20 -1.21
N LYS A 14 -12.84 -1.44 -1.82
CA LYS A 14 -11.83 -2.40 -1.37
C LYS A 14 -10.55 -1.68 -1.03
N LEU A 15 -9.99 -2.05 0.12
CA LEU A 15 -8.70 -1.57 0.62
C LEU A 15 -7.63 -2.62 0.38
N HIS A 16 -6.57 -2.24 -0.33
CA HIS A 16 -5.40 -3.08 -0.55
C HIS A 16 -4.19 -2.49 0.18
N LEU A 17 -3.60 -3.26 1.08
CA LEU A 17 -2.34 -2.89 1.72
C LEU A 17 -1.18 -3.17 0.77
N LEU A 18 -0.33 -2.17 0.57
CA LEU A 18 0.86 -2.28 -0.27
C LEU A 18 2.05 -2.63 0.62
N MET A 19 2.61 -3.80 0.38
CA MET A 19 3.84 -4.25 1.05
C MET A 19 5.04 -3.83 0.20
N VAL A 20 6.03 -3.23 0.86
CA VAL A 20 7.32 -2.88 0.24
C VAL A 20 8.29 -4.05 0.37
N ASP A 21 9.34 -4.07 -0.45
CA ASP A 21 10.36 -5.12 -0.40
C ASP A 21 10.97 -5.18 1.02
N PRO A 22 11.04 -6.37 1.65
CA PRO A 22 11.53 -6.52 3.02
C PRO A 22 13.01 -6.12 3.20
N HIS A 23 13.79 -6.00 2.12
CA HIS A 23 15.17 -5.51 2.19
C HIS A 23 15.27 -3.99 2.24
N ILE A 24 14.16 -3.25 2.03
CA ILE A 24 14.16 -1.79 2.12
C ILE A 24 14.35 -1.39 3.59
N PRO A 25 15.38 -0.58 3.92
CA PRO A 25 15.62 -0.14 5.28
C PRO A 25 14.43 0.64 5.84
N ALA A 26 14.16 0.47 7.13
CA ALA A 26 13.18 1.28 7.84
C ALA A 26 13.52 2.77 7.72
N GLY A 27 12.52 3.60 7.40
CA GLY A 27 12.71 5.04 7.24
C GLY A 27 13.27 5.47 5.87
N ALA A 28 13.46 4.54 4.92
CA ALA A 28 13.76 4.89 3.55
C ALA A 28 12.66 5.79 2.95
N LYS A 29 13.08 6.81 2.19
CA LYS A 29 12.14 7.64 1.42
C LYS A 29 11.83 6.95 0.10
N LEU A 30 10.55 6.73 -0.17
CA LEU A 30 10.04 6.19 -1.42
C LEU A 30 9.62 7.38 -2.29
N TYR A 31 10.33 7.60 -3.40
CA TYR A 31 10.04 8.63 -4.40
C TYR A 31 9.62 7.97 -5.71
#